data_AF-S5SBZ4-F1
#
_entry.id   AF-S5SBZ4-F1
#
_cell.length_a   1.000
_cell.length_b   1.000
_cell.length_c   1.000
_cell.angle_alpha   90.00
_cell.angle_beta   90.00
_cell.angle_gamma   90.00
#
_symmetry.space_group_name_H-M   'P 1'
#
loop_
_entity.id
_entity.type
_entity.pdbx_description
1 polymer ?
#
loop_
_entity_poly.entity_id
_entity_poly.type
_entity_poly.pdbx_seq_one_letter_code
_entity_poly.pdbx_strand_id
1 'polypeptide(L)' 'MPQLDTSTWLLVILSMLLTLFMLFQLKISKHFYHFNPKTTIKSQNQQTPWNIKWTKIYLPLSQSQ' A
#
# COMPACT_ATOMS: atom_id res chain seq x y z
N MET A 1 39.33 39.80 -2.46
CA MET A 1 37.94 40.04 -2.93
C MET A 1 37.13 38.84 -2.46
N PRO A 2 36.14 38.98 -1.56
CA PRO A 2 35.50 37.87 -0.83
C PRO A 2 34.59 36.96 -1.70
N GLN A 3 34.64 37.13 -3.02
CA GLN A 3 33.82 36.41 -4.00
C GLN A 3 34.57 35.24 -4.65
N LEU A 4 35.88 35.11 -4.41
CA LEU A 4 36.72 34.05 -5.03
C LEU A 4 36.97 32.86 -4.09
N ASP A 5 36.24 32.78 -2.97
CA ASP A 5 36.33 31.67 -2.03
C ASP A 5 35.45 30.51 -2.51
N THR A 6 35.89 29.84 -3.57
CA THR A 6 35.25 28.67 -4.21
C THR A 6 35.15 27.46 -3.29
N SER A 7 35.90 27.43 -2.17
CA SER A 7 35.81 26.35 -1.17
C SER A 7 34.43 26.28 -0.51
N THR A 8 33.75 27.41 -0.39
CA THR A 8 32.42 27.49 0.24
C THR A 8 31.31 26.96 -0.67
N TRP A 9 31.53 26.92 -1.98
CA TRP A 9 30.51 26.52 -2.96
C TRP A 9 30.04 25.09 -2.75
N LEU A 10 30.94 24.16 -2.46
CA LEU A 10 30.56 22.76 -2.21
C LEU A 10 29.62 22.64 -1.00
N LEU A 11 29.93 23.35 0.09
CA LEU A 11 29.10 23.34 1.29
C LEU A 11 27.74 24.02 1.05
N VAL A 12 27.72 25.11 0.29
CA VAL A 12 26.48 25.80 -0.11
C VAL A 12 25.62 24.91 -0.99
N ILE A 13 26.20 24.26 -2.01
CA ILE A 13 25.48 23.34 -2.91
C ILE A 13 24.92 22.15 -2.12
N LEU A 14 25.70 21.55 -1.23
CA LEU A 14 25.25 20.44 -0.37
C LEU A 14 24.13 20.88 0.57
N SER A 15 24.26 22.07 1.18
CA SER A 15 23.25 22.67 2.05
C SER A 15 21.93 22.94 1.31
N MET A 16 22.01 23.47 0.07
CA MET A 16 20.84 23.68 -0.78
C MET A 16 20.16 22.36 -1.17
N LEU A 17 20.93 21.35 -1.57
CA LEU A 17 20.41 20.02 -1.92
C LEU A 17 19.74 19.32 -0.74
N LEU A 18 20.35 19.37 0.45
CA LEU A 18 19.78 18.77 1.66
C LEU A 18 18.45 19.43 2.05
N THR A 19 18.40 20.76 1.99
CA THR A 19 17.16 21.52 2.27
C THR A 19 16.06 21.15 1.29
N LEU A 20 16.39 21.08 0.00
CA LEU A 20 15.44 20.70 -1.06
C LEU A 20 14.94 19.25 -0.86
N PHE A 21 15.86 18.32 -0.54
CA PHE A 21 15.53 16.92 -0.29
C PHE A 21 14.56 16.78 0.89
N MET A 22 14.80 17.45 2.02
CA MET A 22 13.92 17.39 3.20
C MET A 22 12.49 17.89 2.89
N LEU A 23 12.37 18.95 2.09
CA LEU A 23 11.06 19.47 1.67
C LEU A 23 10.30 18.48 0.76
N PHE A 24 11.00 17.86 -0.19
CA PHE A 24 10.40 16.85 -1.07
C PHE A 24 10.07 15.55 -0.35
N GLN A 25 10.92 15.09 0.59
CA GLN A 25 10.70 13.90 1.39
C GLN A 25 9.38 13.95 2.15
N LEU A 26 9.09 15.08 2.81
CA LEU A 26 7.83 15.26 3.52
C LEU A 26 6.62 15.19 2.59
N LYS A 27 6.73 15.75 1.38
CA LYS A 27 5.68 15.65 0.38
C LYS A 27 5.51 14.21 -0.08
N ILE A 28 6.57 13.54 -0.54
CA ILE A 28 6.51 12.16 -1.06
C ILE A 28 6.00 11.17 -0.01
N SER A 29 6.43 11.30 1.24
CA SER A 29 5.97 10.45 2.35
C SER A 29 4.46 10.55 2.61
N LYS A 30 3.87 11.74 2.44
CA LYS A 30 2.41 11.94 2.55
C LYS A 30 1.64 11.42 1.35
N HIS A 31 2.30 11.24 0.20
CA HIS A 31 1.72 10.53 -0.92
C HIS A 31 1.85 9.03 -0.67
N PHE A 32 1.09 8.53 0.31
CA PHE A 32 0.82 7.10 0.39
C PHE A 32 0.11 6.71 -0.90
N TYR A 33 0.87 6.12 -1.82
CA TYR A 33 0.33 5.48 -3.00
C TYR A 33 -0.69 4.47 -2.48
N HIS A 34 -1.97 4.74 -2.71
CA HIS A 34 -3.04 3.88 -2.23
C HIS A 34 -2.90 2.57 -3.00
N PHE A 35 -2.16 1.61 -2.44
CA PHE A 35 -2.04 0.29 -3.01
C PHE A 35 -3.45 -0.25 -3.09
N ASN A 36 -3.89 -0.48 -4.31
CA ASN A 36 -5.27 -0.79 -4.66
C ASN A 36 -5.76 -1.91 -3.72
N PRO A 37 -6.85 -1.72 -2.94
CA PRO A 37 -7.38 -2.75 -2.05
C PRO A 37 -8.13 -3.80 -2.86
N LYS A 38 -7.43 -4.47 -3.79
CA LYS A 38 -7.89 -5.67 -4.50
C LYS A 38 -7.18 -6.92 -4.02
N THR A 39 -6.49 -6.86 -2.89
CA THR A 39 -5.91 -8.03 -2.21
C THR A 39 -6.50 -8.27 -0.83
N THR A 40 -7.55 -7.56 -0.45
CA THR A 40 -8.54 -8.14 0.46
C THR A 40 -9.43 -9.04 -0.40
N ILE A 41 -8.88 -10.21 -0.79
CA ILE A 41 -9.73 -11.39 -0.99
C ILE A 41 -10.37 -11.56 0.37
N LYS A 42 -11.53 -10.94 0.50
CA LYS A 42 -12.39 -11.04 1.65
C LYS A 42 -12.41 -12.52 1.95
N SER A 43 -12.16 -12.88 3.21
CA SER A 43 -12.71 -14.07 3.84
C SER A 43 -14.25 -14.03 3.84
N GLN A 44 -14.84 -13.56 2.73
CA GLN A 44 -16.23 -13.76 2.44
C GLN A 44 -16.30 -15.24 2.24
N ASN A 45 -16.91 -15.90 3.23
CA ASN A 45 -17.30 -17.28 3.24
C ASN A 45 -18.00 -17.62 1.92
N GLN A 46 -17.21 -17.84 0.86
CA GLN A 46 -17.65 -18.52 -0.33
C GLN A 46 -17.85 -19.93 0.19
N GLN A 47 -19.06 -20.17 0.73
CA GLN A 47 -19.51 -21.51 1.02
C GLN A 47 -19.23 -22.28 -0.24
N THR A 48 -18.21 -23.12 -0.13
CA THR A 48 -17.68 -23.84 -1.26
C THR A 48 -18.84 -24.66 -1.83
N PRO A 49 -18.88 -24.89 -3.15
CA PRO A 49 -19.92 -25.74 -3.74
C PRO A 49 -20.00 -27.11 -3.04
N TRP A 50 -18.92 -27.52 -2.37
CA TRP A 50 -18.84 -28.65 -1.44
C TRP A 50 -19.81 -28.54 -0.25
N ASN A 51 -19.84 -27.42 0.48
CA ASN A 51 -20.75 -27.25 1.61
C ASN A 51 -22.22 -27.30 1.17
N ILE A 52 -22.54 -26.66 0.03
CA ILE A 52 -23.89 -26.70 -0.57
C ILE A 52 -24.26 -28.13 -0.98
N LYS A 53 -23.32 -28.89 -1.57
CA LYS A 53 -23.54 -30.32 -1.91
C LYS A 53 -23.87 -31.15 -0.67
N TRP A 54 -23.16 -30.96 0.45
CA TRP A 54 -23.45 -31.67 1.69
C TRP A 54 -24.82 -31.31 2.26
N THR A 55 -25.15 -30.02 2.37
CA THR A 55 -26.48 -29.60 2.82
C THR A 55 -27.58 -30.18 1.92
N LYS A 56 -27.34 -30.22 0.60
CA LYS A 56 -28.28 -30.79 -0.38
C LYS A 56 -28.38 -32.31 -0.36
N ILE A 57 -27.46 -33.06 0.25
CA ILE A 57 -27.57 -34.53 0.39
C ILE A 57 -28.36 -34.89 1.66
N TYR A 58 -28.18 -34.14 2.75
CA TYR A 58 -28.89 -34.38 4.00
C TYR A 58 -30.36 -33.90 3.97
N LEU A 59 -30.68 -32.86 3.19
CA LEU A 59 -32.04 -32.31 3.10
C LEU A 59 -33.08 -33.18 2.35
N PRO A 60 -32.80 -33.84 1.21
CA PRO A 60 -33.79 -34.64 0.48
C PRO A 60 -34.16 -35.94 1.20
N LEU A 61 -33.31 -36.43 2.10
CA LEU A 61 -33.59 -37.66 2.85
C LEU A 61 -34.63 -37.46 3.96
N SER A 62 -34.84 -36.22 4.44
CA SER A 62 -35.78 -35.92 5.53
C SER A 62 -37.18 -35.48 5.08
N GLN A 63 -37.43 -35.32 3.77
CA GLN A 63 -38.75 -34.93 3.23
C GLN A 63 -39.51 -36.05 2.51
N SER A 64 -38.97 -37.27 2.46
CA SER A 64 -39.74 -38.44 2.03
C SER A 64 -40.36 -39.11 3.25
N GLN A 65 -41.39 -38.48 3.82
CA GLN A 65 -42.32 -39.10 4.78
C GLN A 65 -43.66 -39.34 4.08
#